data_AF-A0A512BA75-F1
#
_entry.id   AF-A0A512BA75-F1
#
_cell.length_a   1.000
_cell.length_b   1.000
_cell.length_c   1.000
_cell.angle_alpha   90.00
_cell.angle_beta   90.00
_cell.angle_gamma   90.00
#
_symmetry.space_group_name_H-M   'P 1'
#
loop_
_entity.id
_entity.type
_entity.pdbx_description
1 polymer ?
#
loop_
_entity_poly.entity_id
_entity_poly.type
_entity_poly.pdbx_seq_one_letter_code
_entity_poly.pdbx_strand_id
1 'polypeptide(L)'
;MKKVLFLVVAVLSLSVVFAQGKAPIEFKEVKHSFGKIKQNVPATYTFTFTNTSNTPVVIENATAECGCTTPEYPKGAIAKGASNKIKVTYNAASVGSFTKRVTVRVAKVADPIVLTIDGEVVDAKATAKTGK
;
A
#
# COMPACT_ATOMS: atom_id res chain seq x y z
N MET A 1 -30.01 53.26 37.86
CA MET A 1 -29.20 52.17 38.46
C MET A 1 -29.85 50.83 38.16
N LYS A 2 -29.30 50.06 37.22
CA LYS A 2 -29.53 48.61 37.10
C LYS A 2 -28.43 48.07 36.18
N LYS A 3 -27.31 47.66 36.78
CA LYS A 3 -26.15 47.11 36.05
C LYS A 3 -26.57 45.73 35.53
N VAL A 4 -26.82 45.62 34.22
CA VAL A 4 -27.00 44.32 33.58
C VAL A 4 -25.60 43.75 33.34
N LEU A 5 -25.27 42.81 34.21
CA LEU A 5 -24.01 42.09 34.23
C LEU A 5 -23.90 41.25 32.96
N PHE A 6 -23.02 41.65 32.05
CA PHE A 6 -22.57 40.85 30.92
C PHE A 6 -21.77 39.64 31.44
N LEU A 7 -22.41 38.48 31.54
CA LEU A 7 -21.73 37.20 31.76
C LEU A 7 -21.31 36.63 30.39
N VAL A 8 -20.13 37.05 29.94
CA VAL A 8 -19.42 36.43 28.81
C VAL A 8 -18.90 35.08 29.29
N VAL A 9 -19.69 34.02 29.11
CA VAL A 9 -19.20 32.64 29.23
C VAL A 9 -18.45 32.33 27.94
N ALA A 10 -17.14 32.62 27.94
CA ALA A 10 -16.24 32.14 26.91
C ALA A 10 -16.08 30.63 27.07
N VAL A 11 -16.91 29.88 26.33
CA VAL A 11 -16.74 28.43 26.17
C VAL A 11 -15.45 28.21 25.37
N LEU A 12 -14.35 28.00 26.09
CA LEU A 12 -13.09 27.53 25.53
C LEU A 12 -13.31 26.10 25.02
N SER A 13 -13.66 25.96 23.75
CA SER A 13 -13.68 24.69 23.05
C SER A 13 -12.24 24.19 22.88
N LEU A 14 -11.75 23.41 23.85
CA LEU A 14 -10.56 22.58 23.67
C LEU A 14 -10.87 21.56 22.58
N SER A 15 -10.45 21.91 21.36
CA SER A 15 -10.39 20.97 20.25
C SER A 15 -9.28 19.98 20.59
N VAL A 16 -9.65 18.82 21.12
CA VAL A 16 -8.70 17.72 21.33
C VAL A 16 -8.29 17.25 19.94
N VAL A 17 -7.15 17.74 19.46
CA VAL A 17 -6.54 17.26 18.22
C VAL A 17 -6.00 15.87 18.53
N PHE A 18 -6.81 14.85 18.26
CA PHE A 18 -6.33 13.49 18.22
C PHE A 18 -5.27 13.40 17.12
N ALA A 19 -4.01 13.28 17.52
CA ALA A 19 -2.92 12.96 16.62
C ALA A 19 -3.20 11.57 16.03
N GLN A 20 -3.84 11.53 14.86
CA GLN A 20 -3.97 10.31 14.08
C GLN A 20 -2.56 9.87 13.73
N GLY A 21 -2.08 8.80 14.37
CA GLY A 21 -0.74 8.29 14.17
C GLY A 21 -0.49 8.05 12.69
N LYS A 22 0.32 8.90 12.05
CA LYS A 22 0.70 8.72 10.65
C LYS A 22 1.49 7.42 10.54
N ALA A 23 1.13 6.55 9.60
CA ALA A 23 1.88 5.34 9.33
C ALA A 23 3.36 5.70 9.13
N PRO A 24 4.31 4.94 9.71
CA PRO A 24 5.73 5.34 9.71
C PRO A 24 6.40 5.20 8.34
N ILE A 25 5.69 4.63 7.36
CA ILE A 25 6.09 4.61 5.96
C ILE A 25 4.94 5.10 5.07
N GLU A 26 5.30 5.74 3.96
CA GLU A 26 4.37 6.25 2.96
C GLU A 26 4.72 5.66 1.60
N PHE A 27 3.77 4.98 0.96
CA PHE A 27 3.93 4.45 -0.39
C PHE A 27 3.56 5.51 -1.43
N LYS A 28 4.29 5.54 -2.55
CA LYS A 28 3.90 6.37 -3.71
C LYS A 28 2.53 5.96 -4.25
N GLU A 29 2.25 4.67 -4.20
CA GLU A 29 1.00 4.07 -4.60
C GLU A 29 0.84 2.72 -3.89
N VAL A 30 -0.42 2.33 -3.67
CA VAL A 30 -0.77 1.05 -3.02
C VAL A 30 -1.56 0.13 -3.93
N LYS A 31 -1.82 0.54 -5.18
CA LYS A 31 -2.53 -0.24 -6.18
C LYS A 31 -1.86 -0.12 -7.53
N HIS A 32 -1.71 -1.22 -8.25
CA HIS A 32 -1.21 -1.24 -9.62
C HIS A 32 -2.07 -2.17 -10.49
N SER A 33 -2.53 -1.68 -11.63
CA SER A 33 -3.22 -2.49 -12.63
C SER A 33 -2.29 -2.80 -13.79
N PHE A 34 -2.12 -4.08 -14.08
CA PHE A 34 -1.32 -4.54 -15.22
C PHE A 34 -2.10 -4.47 -16.55
N GLY A 35 -3.41 -4.20 -16.51
CA GLY A 35 -4.28 -4.36 -17.67
C GLY A 35 -4.27 -5.80 -18.18
N LYS A 36 -4.04 -6.00 -19.47
CA LYS A 36 -3.98 -7.34 -20.09
C LYS A 36 -2.55 -7.87 -20.11
N ILE A 37 -2.33 -9.03 -19.52
CA ILE A 37 -1.04 -9.74 -19.48
C ILE A 37 -1.15 -11.13 -20.09
N LYS A 38 -0.04 -11.66 -20.62
CA LYS A 38 -0.02 -12.98 -21.28
C LYS A 38 -0.02 -14.10 -20.24
N GLN A 39 -0.77 -15.17 -20.52
CA GLN A 39 -0.72 -16.39 -19.72
C GLN A 39 0.70 -16.97 -19.68
N ASN A 40 1.09 -17.49 -18.50
CA ASN A 40 2.41 -18.09 -18.21
C ASN A 40 3.60 -17.13 -18.36
N VAL A 41 3.35 -15.82 -18.45
CA VAL A 41 4.39 -14.79 -18.39
C VAL A 41 4.25 -14.05 -17.06
N PRO A 42 5.19 -14.22 -16.11
CA PRO A 42 5.13 -13.51 -14.85
C PRO A 42 5.08 -12.00 -15.03
N ALA A 43 4.18 -11.34 -14.30
CA ALA A 43 4.04 -9.89 -14.28
C ALA A 43 4.56 -9.36 -12.94
N THR A 44 5.47 -8.38 -12.99
CA THR A 44 6.13 -7.85 -11.80
C THR A 44 5.93 -6.35 -11.69
N TYR A 45 5.58 -5.88 -10.49
CA TYR A 45 5.49 -4.46 -10.17
C TYR A 45 6.31 -4.11 -8.92
N THR A 46 6.84 -2.89 -8.86
CA THR A 46 7.67 -2.42 -7.75
C THR A 46 7.01 -1.23 -7.06
N PHE A 47 6.44 -1.48 -5.89
CA PHE A 47 5.89 -0.44 -5.03
C PHE A 47 7.03 0.26 -4.28
N THR A 48 7.17 1.57 -4.48
CA THR A 48 8.17 2.38 -3.77
C THR A 48 7.55 3.05 -2.56
N PHE A 49 8.24 3.02 -1.42
CA PHE A 49 7.83 3.69 -0.20
C PHE A 49 8.99 4.49 0.42
N THR A 50 8.64 5.43 1.30
CA THR A 50 9.60 6.26 2.05
C THR A 50 9.32 6.15 3.54
N ASN A 51 10.36 6.04 4.37
CA ASN A 51 10.22 6.14 5.81
C ASN A 51 9.97 7.60 6.22
N THR A 52 8.76 7.89 6.70
CA THR A 52 8.35 9.22 7.16
C THR A 52 8.44 9.39 8.68
N SER A 53 8.88 8.36 9.40
CA SER A 53 9.04 8.41 10.86
C SER A 53 10.39 8.96 11.30
N ASN A 54 10.52 9.24 12.60
CA ASN A 54 11.75 9.75 13.19
C ASN A 54 12.78 8.67 13.52
N THR A 55 12.43 7.39 13.39
CA THR A 55 13.30 6.26 13.71
C THR A 55 13.47 5.35 12.51
N PRO A 56 14.51 4.51 12.46
CA PRO A 56 14.59 3.46 11.45
C PRO A 56 13.38 2.52 11.53
N VAL A 57 12.86 2.12 10.37
CA VAL A 57 11.73 1.19 10.24
C VAL A 57 12.20 -0.13 9.64
N VAL A 58 11.56 -1.23 10.02
CA VAL A 58 11.84 -2.56 9.48
C VAL A 58 10.54 -3.14 8.96
N ILE A 59 10.58 -3.73 7.76
CA ILE A 59 9.48 -4.53 7.24
C ILE A 59 9.61 -5.94 7.84
N GLU A 60 8.70 -6.31 8.73
CA GLU A 60 8.71 -7.64 9.37
C GLU A 60 8.33 -8.72 8.37
N ASN A 61 7.30 -8.44 7.56
CA ASN A 61 6.81 -9.39 6.60
C ASN A 61 6.04 -8.71 5.45
N ALA A 62 6.05 -9.33 4.28
CA ALA A 62 5.07 -9.11 3.24
C ALA A 62 4.46 -10.47 2.87
N THR A 63 3.16 -10.65 3.11
CA THR A 63 2.44 -11.91 2.84
C THR A 63 1.46 -11.70 1.69
N ALA A 64 1.48 -12.56 0.69
CA ALA A 64 0.47 -12.57 -0.36
C ALA A 64 -0.74 -13.42 0.03
N GLU A 65 -1.92 -13.07 -0.49
CA GLU A 65 -3.17 -13.83 -0.27
C GLU A 65 -3.17 -15.23 -0.93
N CYS A 66 -2.38 -15.43 -2.00
CA CYS A 66 -2.24 -16.72 -2.69
C CYS A 66 -0.76 -17.02 -2.99
N GLY A 67 -0.43 -18.31 -3.15
CA GLY A 67 0.88 -18.74 -3.66
C GLY A 67 1.18 -18.35 -5.12
N CYS A 68 0.18 -17.81 -5.83
CA CYS A 68 0.32 -17.28 -7.18
C CYS A 68 1.00 -15.89 -7.25
N THR A 69 1.17 -15.24 -6.09
CA THR A 69 1.77 -13.93 -5.96
C THR A 69 2.94 -14.02 -4.98
N THR A 70 4.12 -13.56 -5.38
CA THR A 70 5.35 -13.58 -4.57
C THR A 70 5.82 -12.17 -4.29
N PRO A 71 5.82 -11.72 -3.01
CA PRO A 71 6.39 -10.45 -2.61
C PRO A 71 7.86 -10.59 -2.19
N GLU A 72 8.67 -9.61 -2.58
CA GLU A 72 10.07 -9.42 -2.16
C GLU A 72 10.20 -8.05 -1.50
N TYR A 73 10.79 -8.00 -0.31
CA TYR A 73 10.86 -6.80 0.53
C TYR A 73 12.24 -6.67 1.19
N PRO A 74 12.66 -5.45 1.57
CA PRO A 74 13.93 -5.23 2.24
C PRO A 74 13.94 -5.88 3.62
N LYS A 75 15.04 -6.57 3.95
CA LYS A 75 15.25 -7.21 5.26
C LYS A 75 16.01 -6.34 6.27
N GLY A 76 16.55 -5.21 5.81
CA GLY A 76 17.31 -4.28 6.64
C GLY A 76 16.46 -3.14 7.19
N ALA A 77 17.02 -2.42 8.16
CA ALA A 77 16.43 -1.18 8.65
C ALA A 77 16.50 -0.08 7.58
N ILE A 78 15.38 0.62 7.38
CA ILE A 78 15.27 1.76 6.47
C ILE A 78 15.35 3.03 7.32
N ALA A 79 16.40 3.83 7.11
CA ALA A 79 16.63 5.08 7.84
C ALA A 79 15.52 6.12 7.58
N LYS A 80 15.44 7.13 8.45
CA LYS A 80 14.52 8.27 8.29
C LYS A 80 14.72 8.93 6.93
N GLY A 81 13.63 9.19 6.20
CA GLY A 81 13.65 9.83 4.89
C GLY A 81 14.17 8.96 3.75
N ALA A 82 14.69 7.76 4.03
CA ALA A 82 15.15 6.86 2.99
C ALA A 82 13.95 6.18 2.30
N SER A 83 14.06 6.05 0.98
CA SER A 83 13.11 5.27 0.18
C SER A 83 13.60 3.85 -0.04
N ASN A 84 12.67 2.91 -0.10
CA ASN A 84 12.93 1.51 -0.46
C ASN A 84 11.73 0.96 -1.25
N LYS A 85 11.78 -0.34 -1.60
CA LYS A 85 10.84 -0.94 -2.54
C LYS A 85 10.35 -2.32 -2.10
N ILE A 86 9.08 -2.61 -2.41
CA ILE A 86 8.49 -3.94 -2.34
C ILE A 86 8.15 -4.37 -3.76
N LYS A 87 8.77 -5.45 -4.22
CA LYS A 87 8.55 -6.02 -5.55
C LYS A 87 7.51 -7.14 -5.42
N VAL A 88 6.47 -7.10 -6.24
CA VAL A 88 5.39 -8.10 -6.24
C VAL A 88 5.33 -8.74 -7.61
N THR A 89 5.46 -10.06 -7.66
CA THR A 89 5.42 -10.84 -8.90
C THR A 89 4.20 -11.76 -8.89
N TYR A 90 3.38 -11.69 -9.93
CA TYR A 90 2.25 -12.59 -10.18
C TYR A 90 2.61 -13.57 -11.30
N ASN A 91 2.33 -14.86 -11.11
CA ASN A 91 2.76 -15.90 -12.04
C ASN A 91 1.93 -16.00 -13.34
N ALA A 92 0.72 -15.42 -13.36
CA ALA A 92 -0.20 -15.45 -14.51
C ALA A 92 -0.51 -16.85 -15.07
N ALA A 93 -0.61 -17.88 -14.22
CA ALA A 93 -0.86 -19.26 -14.66
C ALA A 93 -2.29 -19.47 -15.22
N SER A 94 -3.28 -18.80 -14.63
CA SER A 94 -4.70 -18.95 -14.98
C SER A 94 -5.20 -17.78 -15.80
N VAL A 95 -5.89 -18.05 -16.91
CA VAL A 95 -6.59 -17.05 -17.74
C VAL A 95 -7.77 -16.45 -16.96
N GLY A 96 -8.05 -15.16 -17.18
CA GLY A 96 -9.15 -14.43 -16.57
C GLY A 96 -8.69 -13.23 -15.75
N SER A 97 -9.65 -12.49 -15.19
CA SER A 97 -9.37 -11.36 -14.31
C SER A 97 -8.82 -11.82 -12.97
N PHE A 98 -7.94 -11.01 -12.39
CA PHE A 98 -7.38 -11.24 -11.07
C PHE A 98 -7.27 -9.93 -10.29
N THR A 99 -7.45 -10.05 -8.98
CA THR A 99 -7.11 -9.02 -7.99
C THR A 99 -6.40 -9.73 -6.85
N LYS A 100 -5.18 -9.31 -6.53
CA LYS A 100 -4.34 -9.93 -5.49
C LYS A 100 -3.86 -8.89 -4.50
N ARG A 101 -3.91 -9.26 -3.22
CA ARG A 101 -3.47 -8.41 -2.12
C ARG A 101 -2.18 -8.96 -1.51
N VAL A 102 -1.30 -8.04 -1.14
CA VAL A 102 -0.08 -8.28 -0.38
C VAL A 102 -0.15 -7.44 0.89
N THR A 103 -0.20 -8.10 2.04
CA THR A 103 -0.21 -7.46 3.36
C THR A 103 1.21 -7.27 3.85
N VAL A 104 1.59 -6.02 4.06
CA VAL A 104 2.91 -5.59 4.54
C VAL A 104 2.80 -5.21 6.02
N ARG A 105 3.57 -5.90 6.86
CA ARG A 105 3.71 -5.60 8.30
C ARG A 105 5.00 -4.84 8.54
N VAL A 106 4.87 -3.70 9.22
CA VAL A 106 6.00 -2.88 9.66
C VAL A 106 6.18 -3.11 11.16
N ALA A 107 7.43 -3.26 11.60
CA ALA A 107 7.73 -3.51 13.00
C ALA A 107 7.16 -2.42 13.90
N LYS A 108 6.53 -2.84 15.01
CA LYS A 108 5.92 -1.94 16.01
C LYS A 108 4.78 -1.07 15.47
N VAL A 109 4.15 -1.47 14.36
CA VAL A 109 2.95 -0.83 13.80
C VAL A 109 1.80 -1.83 13.89
N ALA A 110 0.69 -1.42 14.52
CA ALA A 110 -0.47 -2.28 14.67
C ALA A 110 -1.17 -2.52 13.32
N ASP A 111 -1.37 -1.44 12.56
CA ASP A 111 -2.10 -1.49 11.29
C ASP A 111 -1.19 -1.90 10.13
N PRO A 112 -1.48 -3.04 9.46
CA PRO A 112 -0.74 -3.43 8.28
C PRO A 112 -1.12 -2.59 7.07
N ILE A 113 -0.21 -2.50 6.10
CA ILE A 113 -0.44 -1.82 4.83
C ILE A 113 -0.79 -2.88 3.78
N VAL A 114 -1.81 -2.63 2.97
CA VAL A 114 -2.22 -3.55 1.91
C VAL A 114 -1.87 -2.97 0.55
N LEU A 115 -1.05 -3.71 -0.21
CA LEU A 115 -0.76 -3.44 -1.61
C LEU A 115 -1.65 -4.32 -2.48
N THR A 116 -2.20 -3.77 -3.55
CA THR A 116 -3.07 -4.50 -4.48
C THR A 116 -2.48 -4.49 -5.87
N ILE A 117 -2.49 -5.64 -6.53
CA ILE A 117 -2.28 -5.74 -7.97
C ILE A 117 -3.53 -6.32 -8.62
N ASP A 118 -3.87 -5.85 -9.81
CA ASP A 118 -5.00 -6.37 -10.59
C ASP A 118 -4.68 -6.40 -12.09
N GLY A 119 -5.52 -7.12 -12.83
CA GLY A 119 -5.41 -7.22 -14.28
C GLY A 119 -6.23 -8.37 -14.85
N GLU A 120 -5.97 -8.70 -16.10
CA GLU A 120 -6.58 -9.80 -16.84
C GLU A 120 -5.50 -10.60 -17.55
N VAL A 121 -5.43 -11.90 -17.25
CA VAL A 121 -4.58 -12.83 -17.99
C VAL A 121 -5.32 -13.25 -19.24
N VAL A 122 -4.72 -12.97 -20.40
CA VAL A 122 -5.25 -13.36 -21.72
C VAL A 122 -4.44 -14.52 -22.30
N ASP A 123 -5.15 -15.42 -22.98
CA ASP A 123 -4.52 -16.51 -23.71
C ASP A 123 -3.59 -15.96 -24.82
N ALA A 124 -2.38 -16.51 -24.88
CA ALA A 124 -1.35 -16.04 -25.80
C ALA A 124 -1.69 -16.29 -27.29
N LYS A 125 -2.60 -17.23 -27.59
CA LYS A 125 -3.08 -17.49 -28.96
C LYS A 125 -4.22 -16.55 -29.37
N ALA A 126 -4.99 -16.02 -28.40
CA ALA A 126 -6.08 -15.08 -28.67
C ALA A 126 -5.60 -13.68 -29.07
N THR A 127 -4.42 -13.25 -28.63
CA THR A 127 -3.87 -11.91 -28.93
C THR A 127 -3.26 -11.78 -30.34
N ALA A 128 -3.13 -12.89 -31.09
CA ALA A 128 -2.57 -12.89 -32.44
C ALA A 128 -3.62 -12.71 -33.57
N LYS A 129 -4.92 -12.60 -33.25
CA LYS A 129 -6.00 -12.58 -34.27
C LYS A 129 -6.72 -11.23 -34.46
N THR A 130 -6.37 -10.17 -33.74
CA THR A 130 -7.07 -8.88 -33.83
C THR A 130 -6.30 -7.81 -34.62
N GLY A 131 -5.42 -8.25 -35.53
CA GLY A 131 -4.61 -7.37 -36.38
C GLY A 131 -4.68 -7.79 -37.85
N LYS A 132 -5.90 -8.02 -38.37
CA LYS A 132 -6.16 -8.08 -39.81
C LYS A 132 -7.42 -7.30 -40.14
#